data_AF-A0AAW2V5Y1-F1
#
_entry.id   AF-A0AAW2V5Y1-F1
#
_cell.length_a   1.000
_cell.length_b   1.000
_cell.length_c   1.000
_cell.angle_alpha   90.00
_cell.angle_beta   90.00
_cell.angle_gamma   90.00
#
_symmetry.space_group_name_H-M   'P 1'
#
loop_
_entity.id
_entity.type
_entity.pdbx_description
1 polymer ?
#
loop_
_entity_poly.entity_id
_entity_poly.type
_entity_poly.pdbx_seq_one_letter_code
_entity_poly.pdbx_strand_id
1 'polypeptide(L)'
;MQILEREREHIVSINHDANVSTSNVSEDKIPEVILSEDPKRNEQDLDDSYEMSINYAHNSLGWYRKEIKMNDIFAYSVAVEIMDEDDNDPQTMEECQHRNDWKSWKKAIQDELDSLNKREVFGPIIPTPKGVKPVGYKWVFVRKRNEQNEVVRYKARLVAQGFTQKPGIDYTETYSPVVDATTLRFLISLSIIEQLKMQLMDVVTAYLYGSLDTDIYMRIPEGLKMPEALKSKPRHMYSIKLKRSLYGLKQSGRMYNRLSEYLIKKGFCHNQISPCLFIKRTESGFVIIAVYVDDLNIIGSPEEIRQAADYLKSEF
;
A
#
# COMPACT_ATOMS: atom_id res chain seq x y z
N MET A 1 -0.54 -9.97 24.39
CA MET A 1 0.90 -9.91 24.70
C MET A 1 1.66 -10.61 23.58
N GLN A 2 2.82 -10.06 23.21
CA GLN A 2 3.63 -10.24 21.98
C GLN A 2 3.18 -9.39 20.78
N ILE A 3 3.75 -8.18 20.73
CA ILE A 3 3.85 -7.29 19.56
C ILE A 3 5.25 -7.51 19.00
N LEU A 4 5.39 -7.63 17.68
CA LEU A 4 6.67 -7.59 16.99
C LEU A 4 7.09 -6.12 16.84
N GLU A 5 8.04 -5.69 17.66
CA GLU A 5 8.79 -4.45 17.45
C GLU A 5 9.69 -4.62 16.22
N ARG A 6 9.58 -3.69 15.26
CA ARG A 6 10.63 -3.46 14.25
C ARG A 6 11.31 -2.15 14.64
N GLU A 7 12.32 -2.23 15.49
CA GLU A 7 13.33 -1.19 15.57
C GLU A 7 14.24 -1.33 14.34
N ARG A 8 14.26 -0.30 13.49
CA ARG A 8 15.34 -0.09 12.52
C ARG A 8 16.04 1.21 12.92
N GLU A 9 17.04 1.10 13.79
CA GLU A 9 18.04 2.15 13.94
C GLU A 9 19.01 2.04 12.76
N HIS A 10 18.88 2.92 11.76
CA HIS A 10 19.96 3.19 10.82
C HIS A 10 20.65 4.49 11.24
N ILE A 11 21.69 4.37 12.04
CA ILE A 11 22.70 5.43 12.20
C ILE A 11 23.73 5.19 11.10
N VAL A 12 23.75 6.04 10.08
CA VAL A 12 24.81 6.03 9.08
C VAL A 12 25.93 6.93 9.58
N SER A 13 26.97 6.32 10.17
CA SER A 13 28.26 6.96 10.41
C SER A 13 29.19 6.70 9.23
N ILE A 14 29.56 7.77 8.51
CA ILE A 14 30.54 7.70 7.41
C ILE A 14 31.92 7.93 8.02
N ASN A 15 32.71 6.87 8.16
CA ASN A 15 34.15 6.97 8.40
C ASN A 15 34.89 6.87 7.07
N HIS A 16 35.82 7.81 6.87
CA HIS A 16 36.81 7.82 5.81
C HIS A 16 37.88 6.74 6.06
N ASP A 17 38.48 6.27 4.96
CA ASP A 17 39.69 5.44 4.84
C ASP A 17 39.54 3.90 4.94
N ALA A 18 39.71 3.24 3.78
CA ALA A 18 40.62 2.11 3.63
C ALA A 18 40.84 1.75 2.14
N ASN A 19 42.09 1.92 1.68
CA ASN A 19 42.68 1.30 0.50
C ASN A 19 42.64 -0.23 0.60
N VAL A 20 42.14 -0.95 -0.41
CA VAL A 20 42.48 -2.37 -0.66
C VAL A 20 42.54 -2.68 -2.17
N SER A 21 43.77 -2.96 -2.58
CA SER A 21 44.31 -3.76 -3.69
C SER A 21 43.39 -4.39 -4.76
N THR A 22 43.82 -4.16 -5.99
CA THR A 22 43.50 -4.82 -7.26
C THR A 22 43.78 -6.33 -7.28
N SER A 23 42.85 -7.11 -7.83
CA SER A 23 43.17 -8.37 -8.55
C SER A 23 42.16 -8.65 -9.66
N ASN A 24 42.71 -8.61 -10.88
CA ASN A 24 42.19 -8.90 -12.23
C ASN A 24 41.00 -9.86 -12.36
N VAL A 25 39.92 -9.37 -12.99
CA VAL A 25 38.99 -10.16 -13.82
C VAL A 25 38.82 -9.41 -15.15
N SER A 26 38.84 -10.17 -16.23
CA SER A 26 38.96 -9.79 -17.65
C SER A 26 38.05 -8.66 -18.15
N GLU A 27 38.65 -7.76 -18.94
CA GLU A 27 37.97 -6.68 -19.69
C GLU A 27 37.06 -7.25 -20.80
N ASP A 28 35.78 -7.42 -20.51
CA ASP A 28 34.74 -7.40 -21.55
C ASP A 28 34.36 -5.94 -21.82
N LYS A 29 34.69 -5.46 -23.02
CA LYS A 29 34.47 -4.08 -23.48
C LYS A 29 32.99 -3.69 -23.42
N ILE A 30 32.68 -2.69 -22.60
CA ILE A 30 31.42 -1.93 -22.65
C ILE A 30 31.35 -1.23 -24.02
N PRO A 31 30.24 -1.30 -24.78
CA PRO A 31 30.12 -0.57 -26.04
C PRO A 31 30.15 0.95 -25.80
N GLU A 32 31.02 1.67 -26.51
CA GLU A 32 31.06 3.13 -26.53
C GLU A 32 29.69 3.71 -26.94
N VAL A 33 29.10 4.49 -26.04
CA VAL A 33 27.90 5.29 -26.30
C VAL A 33 28.33 6.51 -27.14
N ILE A 34 27.92 6.55 -28.40
CA ILE A 34 28.15 7.71 -29.27
C ILE A 34 27.24 8.85 -28.80
N LEU A 35 27.83 9.87 -28.21
CA LEU A 35 27.17 11.13 -27.83
C LEU A 35 26.93 11.97 -29.09
N SER A 36 25.67 12.20 -29.47
CA SER A 36 25.31 13.18 -30.48
C SER A 36 25.03 14.54 -29.83
N GLU A 37 25.74 15.59 -30.27
CA GLU A 37 25.46 16.97 -29.86
C GLU A 37 24.14 17.50 -30.45
N ASP A 38 23.51 18.37 -29.65
CA ASP A 38 22.15 18.90 -29.74
C ASP A 38 21.85 19.70 -31.05
N PRO A 39 20.88 19.32 -31.89
CA PRO A 39 20.41 20.18 -32.97
C PRO A 39 19.43 21.23 -32.43
N LYS A 40 19.74 22.50 -32.69
CA LYS A 40 18.95 23.69 -32.32
C LYS A 40 17.44 23.53 -32.60
N ARG A 41 16.62 23.80 -31.57
CA ARG A 41 15.14 23.82 -31.59
C ARG A 41 14.56 24.66 -32.74
N ASN A 42 13.68 24.05 -33.54
CA ASN A 42 12.60 24.74 -34.24
C ASN A 42 11.26 24.28 -33.64
N GLU A 43 10.43 25.23 -33.22
CA GLU A 43 9.25 25.06 -32.37
C GLU A 43 8.01 24.46 -33.07
N GLN A 44 8.17 23.74 -34.19
CA GLN A 44 7.02 23.42 -35.06
C GLN A 44 6.67 21.94 -35.24
N ASP A 45 7.39 20.98 -34.65
CA ASP A 45 6.99 19.57 -34.66
C ASP A 45 7.30 18.92 -33.30
N LEU A 46 6.29 18.78 -32.44
CA LEU A 46 6.36 17.90 -31.27
C LEU A 46 6.28 16.45 -31.77
N ASP A 47 7.42 15.85 -32.12
CA ASP A 47 7.48 14.40 -32.38
C ASP A 47 7.20 13.67 -31.05
N ASP A 48 6.06 12.99 -30.96
CA ASP A 48 5.62 12.14 -29.81
C ASP A 48 6.64 11.05 -29.41
N SER A 49 7.75 10.94 -30.12
CA SER A 49 8.82 9.98 -29.88
C SER A 49 9.92 10.48 -28.94
N TYR A 50 9.95 11.76 -28.55
CA TYR A 50 10.96 12.30 -27.63
C TYR A 50 10.52 12.25 -26.16
N GLU A 51 11.29 11.56 -25.32
CA GLU A 51 11.07 11.46 -23.87
C GLU A 51 12.27 12.05 -23.10
N MET A 52 12.00 12.95 -22.15
CA MET A 52 13.04 13.45 -21.25
C MET A 52 13.49 12.35 -20.28
N SER A 53 14.79 12.23 -20.03
CA SER A 53 15.29 11.27 -19.04
C SER A 53 14.78 11.59 -17.63
N ILE A 54 14.72 10.56 -16.79
CA ILE A 54 14.24 10.68 -15.40
C ILE A 54 15.12 11.67 -14.58
N ASN A 55 16.38 11.88 -15.00
CA ASN A 55 17.33 12.81 -14.37
C ASN A 55 17.61 14.07 -15.22
N TYR A 56 16.71 14.43 -16.16
CA TYR A 56 16.90 15.53 -17.12
C TYR A 56 17.41 16.82 -16.47
N ALA A 57 16.93 17.18 -15.28
CA ALA A 57 17.37 18.39 -14.57
C ALA A 57 18.87 18.40 -14.21
N HIS A 58 19.53 17.24 -14.16
CA HIS A 58 20.94 17.11 -13.80
C HIS A 58 21.85 16.87 -15.01
N ASN A 59 21.34 16.20 -16.05
CA ASN A 59 22.13 15.72 -17.17
C ASN A 59 21.67 16.24 -18.54
N SER A 60 20.53 16.95 -18.60
CA SER A 60 19.90 17.47 -19.82
C SER A 60 19.66 16.41 -20.92
N LEU A 61 19.63 15.13 -20.54
CA LEU A 61 19.51 14.02 -21.50
C LEU A 61 18.04 13.74 -21.83
N GLY A 62 17.68 13.83 -23.10
CA GLY A 62 16.43 13.26 -23.62
C GLY A 62 16.72 12.10 -24.57
N TRP A 63 15.71 11.27 -24.81
CA TRP A 63 15.79 10.05 -25.59
C TRP A 63 14.74 10.07 -26.70
N TYR A 64 15.11 9.65 -27.91
CA TYR A 64 14.15 9.37 -28.96
C TYR A 64 13.78 7.88 -28.93
N ARG A 65 12.50 7.56 -28.71
CA ARG A 65 11.97 6.20 -28.60
C ARG A 65 12.31 5.35 -29.84
N LYS A 66 12.40 5.98 -31.02
CA LYS A 66 12.79 5.32 -32.29
C LYS A 66 14.27 4.88 -32.33
N GLU A 67 15.13 5.45 -31.49
CA GLU A 67 16.56 5.17 -31.45
C GLU A 67 16.95 4.19 -30.33
N ILE A 68 16.00 3.85 -29.44
CA ILE A 68 16.21 2.84 -28.40
C ILE A 68 16.33 1.47 -29.08
N LYS A 69 17.56 0.98 -29.20
CA LYS A 69 17.82 -0.42 -29.56
C LYS A 69 17.53 -1.29 -28.34
N MET A 70 16.32 -1.81 -28.25
CA MET A 70 16.00 -2.86 -27.28
C MET A 70 16.84 -4.09 -27.61
N ASN A 71 17.60 -4.58 -26.64
CA ASN A 71 18.33 -5.83 -26.79
C ASN A 71 17.30 -6.97 -26.68
N ASP A 72 16.85 -7.48 -27.82
CA ASP A 72 15.85 -8.55 -27.90
C ASP A 72 16.27 -9.80 -27.11
N ILE A 73 17.57 -10.08 -26.99
CA ILE A 73 18.10 -11.20 -26.19
C ILE A 73 17.91 -10.91 -24.71
N PHE A 74 18.20 -9.70 -24.25
CA PHE A 74 17.97 -9.28 -22.86
C PHE A 74 16.47 -9.21 -22.52
N ALA A 75 15.66 -8.67 -23.43
CA ALA A 75 14.21 -8.64 -23.27
C ALA A 75 13.63 -10.06 -23.19
N TYR A 76 14.12 -10.97 -24.05
CA TYR A 76 13.74 -12.37 -24.02
C TYR A 76 14.22 -13.08 -22.75
N SER A 77 15.44 -12.86 -22.29
CA SER A 77 15.95 -13.49 -21.06
C SER A 77 15.17 -13.05 -19.83
N VAL A 78 14.87 -11.75 -19.71
CA VAL A 78 14.02 -11.21 -18.64
C VAL A 78 12.60 -11.78 -18.74
N ALA A 79 12.06 -11.90 -19.95
CA ALA A 79 10.73 -12.47 -20.16
C ALA A 79 10.67 -13.95 -19.76
N VAL A 80 11.69 -14.76 -20.09
CA VAL A 80 11.78 -16.17 -19.70
C VAL A 80 11.94 -16.33 -18.19
N GLU A 81 12.74 -15.49 -17.52
CA GLU A 81 12.85 -15.49 -16.06
C GLU A 81 11.52 -15.13 -15.36
N ILE A 82 10.72 -14.23 -15.96
CA ILE A 82 9.39 -13.86 -15.44
C ILE A 82 8.34 -14.93 -15.73
N MET A 83 8.48 -15.69 -16.83
CA MET A 83 7.54 -16.71 -17.28
C MET A 83 7.76 -18.09 -16.65
N ASP A 84 8.60 -18.23 -15.62
CA ASP A 84 8.74 -19.49 -14.89
C ASP A 84 7.42 -19.80 -14.14
N GLU A 85 6.50 -20.51 -14.83
CA GLU A 85 5.10 -20.69 -14.45
C GLU A 85 4.92 -21.33 -13.06
N ASP A 86 5.92 -22.11 -12.62
CA ASP A 86 5.88 -22.82 -11.34
C ASP A 86 6.07 -21.90 -10.12
N ASP A 87 6.66 -20.72 -10.29
CA ASP A 87 6.93 -19.78 -9.19
C ASP A 87 5.95 -18.60 -9.09
N ASN A 88 4.85 -18.60 -9.82
CA ASN A 88 3.81 -17.59 -9.68
C ASN A 88 2.95 -17.78 -8.43
N ASP A 89 2.54 -16.65 -7.82
CA ASP A 89 1.60 -16.66 -6.70
C ASP A 89 0.20 -17.10 -7.18
N PRO A 90 -0.48 -17.98 -6.41
CA PRO A 90 -1.78 -18.50 -6.81
C PRO A 90 -2.81 -17.39 -6.93
N GLN A 91 -3.68 -17.48 -7.93
CA GLN A 91 -4.73 -16.51 -8.19
C GLN A 91 -6.07 -16.90 -7.57
N THR A 92 -6.24 -18.19 -7.25
CA THR A 92 -7.48 -18.75 -6.72
C THR A 92 -7.24 -19.62 -5.48
N MET A 93 -8.30 -19.76 -4.68
CA MET A 93 -8.30 -20.66 -3.52
C MET A 93 -8.15 -22.13 -3.95
N GLU A 94 -8.65 -22.47 -5.14
CA GLU A 94 -8.55 -23.80 -5.74
C GLU A 94 -7.10 -24.12 -6.10
N GLU A 95 -6.39 -23.21 -6.77
CA GLU A 95 -4.95 -23.34 -7.03
C GLU A 95 -4.16 -23.55 -5.73
N CYS A 96 -4.45 -22.77 -4.69
CA CYS A 96 -3.80 -22.94 -3.38
C CYS A 96 -3.95 -24.37 -2.82
N GLN A 97 -5.10 -25.02 -3.04
CA GLN A 97 -5.38 -26.37 -2.52
C GLN A 97 -4.61 -27.47 -3.23
N HIS A 98 -4.26 -27.25 -4.49
CA HIS A 98 -3.53 -28.22 -5.31
C HIS A 98 -2.01 -28.09 -5.17
N ARG A 99 -1.51 -27.08 -4.44
CA ARG A 99 -0.07 -26.84 -4.23
C ARG A 99 0.46 -27.51 -2.96
N ASN A 100 1.75 -27.84 -2.98
CA ASN A 100 2.45 -28.45 -1.85
C ASN A 100 2.49 -27.57 -0.59
N ASP A 101 2.43 -26.25 -0.76
CA ASP A 101 2.43 -25.26 0.31
C ASP A 101 1.02 -24.87 0.79
N TRP A 102 -0.01 -25.64 0.43
CA TRP A 102 -1.41 -25.43 0.84
C TRP A 102 -1.56 -25.15 2.34
N LYS A 103 -0.83 -25.88 3.20
CA LYS A 103 -0.91 -25.69 4.66
C LYS A 103 -0.57 -24.26 5.08
N SER A 104 0.40 -23.63 4.42
CA SER A 104 0.81 -22.25 4.67
C SER A 104 -0.24 -21.26 4.17
N TRP A 105 -0.79 -21.49 2.97
CA TRP A 105 -1.89 -20.68 2.44
C TRP A 105 -3.15 -20.75 3.30
N LYS A 106 -3.55 -21.96 3.70
CA LYS A 106 -4.70 -22.20 4.58
C LYS A 106 -4.57 -21.46 5.90
N LYS A 107 -3.36 -21.45 6.49
CA LYS A 107 -3.08 -20.64 7.69
C LYS A 107 -3.25 -19.15 7.40
N ALA A 108 -2.68 -18.64 6.31
CA ALA A 108 -2.80 -17.23 5.95
C ALA A 108 -4.26 -16.79 5.72
N ILE A 109 -5.09 -17.65 5.13
CA ILE A 109 -6.53 -17.42 4.95
C ILE A 109 -7.24 -17.36 6.30
N GLN A 110 -6.92 -18.28 7.22
CA GLN A 110 -7.51 -18.29 8.55
C GLN A 110 -7.11 -17.04 9.35
N ASP A 111 -5.82 -16.66 9.31
CA ASP A 111 -5.31 -15.45 9.97
C ASP A 111 -6.04 -14.19 9.46
N GLU A 112 -6.32 -14.10 8.15
CA GLU A 112 -7.10 -13.00 7.56
C GLU A 112 -8.57 -13.02 8.03
N LEU A 113 -9.23 -14.19 8.00
CA LEU A 113 -10.62 -14.30 8.47
C LEU A 113 -10.74 -13.95 9.97
N ASP A 114 -9.78 -14.38 10.78
CA ASP A 114 -9.73 -14.08 12.21
C ASP A 114 -9.51 -12.57 12.44
N SER A 115 -8.65 -11.95 11.65
CA SER A 115 -8.40 -10.50 11.63
C SER A 115 -9.66 -9.70 11.27
N LEU A 116 -10.45 -10.17 10.30
CA LEU A 116 -11.73 -9.56 9.90
C LEU A 116 -12.83 -9.75 10.96
N ASN A 117 -12.90 -10.93 11.58
CA ASN A 117 -13.83 -11.23 12.67
C ASN A 117 -13.52 -10.41 13.92
N LYS A 118 -12.24 -10.30 14.31
CA LYS A 118 -11.80 -9.49 15.46
C LYS A 118 -12.23 -8.03 15.34
N ARG A 119 -12.27 -7.50 14.11
CA ARG A 119 -12.70 -6.11 13.83
C ARG A 119 -14.18 -5.99 13.50
N GLU A 120 -14.93 -7.09 13.65
CA GLU A 120 -16.37 -7.15 13.36
C GLU A 120 -16.73 -6.63 11.97
N VAL A 121 -15.87 -6.86 10.97
CA VAL A 121 -16.12 -6.42 9.59
C VAL A 121 -17.39 -7.09 9.04
N PHE A 122 -17.60 -8.35 9.42
CA PHE A 122 -18.73 -9.15 9.01
C PHE A 122 -19.91 -9.04 9.99
N GLY A 123 -21.10 -8.77 9.44
CA GLY A 123 -22.37 -8.94 10.11
C GLY A 123 -22.95 -10.35 9.91
N PRO A 124 -24.25 -10.54 10.21
CA PRO A 124 -24.88 -11.83 10.04
C PRO A 124 -24.96 -12.22 8.56
N ILE A 125 -24.85 -13.52 8.32
CA ILE A 125 -25.20 -14.12 7.03
C ILE A 125 -26.72 -14.21 6.97
N ILE A 126 -27.32 -13.59 5.96
CA ILE A 126 -28.77 -13.51 5.80
C ILE A 126 -29.19 -13.91 4.38
N PRO A 127 -30.46 -14.30 4.16
CA PRO A 127 -31.00 -14.42 2.82
C PRO A 127 -30.80 -13.08 2.09
N THR A 128 -30.28 -13.13 0.86
CA THR A 128 -30.02 -11.92 0.08
C THR A 128 -31.32 -11.14 -0.10
N PRO A 129 -31.38 -9.86 0.33
CA PRO A 129 -32.59 -9.07 0.21
C PRO A 129 -33.03 -8.93 -1.25
N LYS A 130 -34.35 -8.84 -1.48
CA LYS A 130 -34.90 -8.69 -2.83
C LYS A 130 -34.39 -7.39 -3.46
N GLY A 131 -33.91 -7.47 -4.71
CA GLY A 131 -33.41 -6.32 -5.46
C GLY A 131 -31.96 -5.92 -5.16
N VAL A 132 -31.33 -6.48 -4.12
CA VAL A 132 -29.92 -6.26 -3.80
C VAL A 132 -29.04 -7.12 -4.70
N LYS A 133 -27.98 -6.52 -5.25
CA LYS A 133 -26.91 -7.23 -5.95
C LYS A 133 -25.66 -7.23 -5.05
N PRO A 134 -25.35 -8.32 -4.34
CA PRO A 134 -24.20 -8.34 -3.45
C PRO A 134 -22.90 -8.13 -4.23
N VAL A 135 -22.00 -7.32 -3.66
CA VAL A 135 -20.64 -7.15 -4.20
C VAL A 135 -19.90 -8.48 -4.17
N GLY A 136 -19.11 -8.75 -5.20
CA GLY A 136 -18.26 -9.93 -5.21
C GLY A 136 -17.07 -9.80 -4.25
N TYR A 137 -16.28 -10.87 -4.18
CA TYR A 137 -15.01 -10.87 -3.46
C TYR A 137 -13.93 -11.50 -4.34
N LYS A 138 -12.66 -11.24 -4.01
CA LYS A 138 -11.50 -11.93 -4.56
C LYS A 138 -10.49 -12.17 -3.43
N TRP A 139 -9.90 -13.35 -3.41
CA TRP A 139 -8.72 -13.62 -2.59
C TRP A 139 -7.47 -13.16 -3.34
N VAL A 140 -6.59 -12.45 -2.64
CA VAL A 140 -5.28 -12.05 -3.15
C VAL A 140 -4.22 -12.76 -2.32
N PHE A 141 -3.43 -13.60 -2.97
CA PHE A 141 -2.37 -14.38 -2.36
C PHE A 141 -1.01 -13.80 -2.75
N VAL A 142 -0.13 -13.65 -1.77
CA VAL A 142 1.22 -13.11 -1.98
C VAL A 142 2.21 -13.87 -1.12
N ARG A 143 3.28 -14.40 -1.74
CA ARG A 143 4.47 -14.84 -1.01
C ARG A 143 5.38 -13.64 -0.79
N LYS A 144 5.69 -13.35 0.48
CA LYS A 144 6.70 -12.37 0.86
C LYS A 144 8.03 -13.08 0.96
N ARG A 145 9.01 -12.59 0.19
CA ARG A 145 10.36 -13.11 0.13
C ARG A 145 11.36 -12.17 0.78
N ASN A 146 12.45 -12.72 1.30
CA ASN A 146 13.61 -11.94 1.74
C ASN A 146 14.52 -11.57 0.55
N GLU A 147 15.64 -10.92 0.84
CA GLU A 147 16.66 -10.53 -0.14
C GLU A 147 17.33 -11.75 -0.81
N GLN A 148 17.27 -12.91 -0.17
CA GLN A 148 17.77 -14.19 -0.67
C GLN A 148 16.70 -14.96 -1.49
N ASN A 149 15.58 -14.32 -1.80
CA ASN A 149 14.45 -14.89 -2.55
C ASN A 149 13.72 -16.07 -1.86
N GLU A 150 13.94 -16.26 -0.56
CA GLU A 150 13.30 -17.29 0.24
C GLU A 150 11.96 -16.81 0.79
N VAL A 151 10.94 -17.67 0.79
CA VAL A 151 9.61 -17.32 1.30
C VAL A 151 9.64 -17.20 2.82
N VAL A 152 9.54 -15.97 3.32
CA VAL A 152 9.49 -15.68 4.76
C VAL A 152 8.05 -15.66 5.30
N ARG A 153 7.07 -15.36 4.44
CA ARG A 153 5.68 -15.23 4.87
C ARG A 153 4.69 -15.42 3.73
N TYR A 154 3.64 -16.16 4.01
CA TYR A 154 2.45 -16.26 3.18
C TYR A 154 1.43 -15.22 3.62
N LYS A 155 0.86 -14.48 2.67
CA LYS A 155 -0.15 -13.45 2.93
C LYS A 155 -1.36 -13.69 2.05
N ALA A 156 -2.52 -13.88 2.66
CA ALA A 156 -3.81 -13.88 1.99
C ALA A 156 -4.57 -12.62 2.40
N ARG A 157 -5.28 -11.99 1.46
CA ARG A 157 -6.19 -10.87 1.74
C ARG A 157 -7.52 -11.12 1.08
N LEU A 158 -8.60 -10.82 1.80
CA LEU A 158 -9.93 -10.82 1.22
C LEU A 158 -10.29 -9.41 0.75
N VAL A 159 -10.53 -9.27 -0.55
CA VAL A 159 -10.81 -7.98 -1.19
C VAL A 159 -12.22 -7.99 -1.76
N ALA A 160 -13.03 -6.99 -1.44
CA ALA A 160 -14.32 -6.78 -2.06
C ALA A 160 -14.14 -6.27 -3.51
N GLN A 161 -14.99 -6.74 -4.42
CA GLN A 161 -15.03 -6.27 -5.80
C GLN A 161 -15.83 -4.96 -5.90
N GLY A 162 -15.36 -3.90 -5.23
CA GLY A 162 -16.08 -2.62 -5.13
C GLY A 162 -16.21 -1.85 -6.45
N PHE A 163 -15.55 -2.28 -7.52
CA PHE A 163 -15.83 -1.77 -8.87
C PHE A 163 -17.26 -2.07 -9.34
N THR A 164 -17.96 -3.01 -8.69
CA THR A 164 -19.39 -3.30 -8.94
C THR A 164 -20.35 -2.34 -8.25
N GLN A 165 -19.86 -1.48 -7.35
CA GLN A 165 -20.65 -0.48 -6.63
C GLN A 165 -21.02 0.70 -7.52
N LYS A 166 -22.20 1.28 -7.27
CA LYS A 166 -22.77 2.40 -8.01
C LYS A 166 -22.81 3.69 -7.19
N PRO A 167 -22.32 4.82 -7.73
CA PRO A 167 -22.49 6.13 -7.11
C PRO A 167 -23.98 6.44 -6.88
N GLY A 168 -24.30 7.04 -5.72
CA GLY A 168 -25.67 7.42 -5.34
C GLY A 168 -26.56 6.26 -4.87
N ILE A 169 -26.09 5.02 -4.96
CA ILE A 169 -26.79 3.83 -4.44
C ILE A 169 -25.94 3.18 -3.35
N ASP A 170 -24.71 2.79 -3.70
CA ASP A 170 -23.82 2.04 -2.81
C ASP A 170 -22.82 2.95 -2.09
N TYR A 171 -22.59 4.17 -2.60
CA TYR A 171 -21.72 5.16 -1.98
C TYR A 171 -22.04 6.58 -2.46
N THR A 172 -21.73 7.56 -1.62
CA THR A 172 -21.89 8.99 -1.92
C THR A 172 -20.56 9.64 -2.33
N GLU A 173 -19.52 9.45 -1.52
CA GLU A 173 -18.19 10.01 -1.70
C GLU A 173 -17.09 8.95 -1.55
N THR A 174 -15.97 9.16 -2.25
CA THR A 174 -14.78 8.28 -2.20
C THR A 174 -13.49 9.05 -1.93
N TYR A 175 -13.59 10.37 -1.70
CA TYR A 175 -12.43 11.21 -1.50
C TYR A 175 -11.78 10.91 -0.14
N SER A 176 -10.46 10.83 -0.14
CA SER A 176 -9.64 10.70 1.07
C SER A 176 -8.37 11.51 0.86
N PRO A 177 -8.06 12.50 1.71
CA PRO A 177 -6.83 13.28 1.62
C PRO A 177 -5.60 12.42 1.81
N VAL A 178 -4.60 12.65 0.96
CA VAL A 178 -3.29 11.99 1.01
C VAL A 178 -2.22 13.08 0.89
N VAL A 179 -1.15 12.98 1.66
CA VAL A 179 -0.02 13.92 1.54
C VAL A 179 0.64 13.77 0.17
N ASP A 180 0.85 14.89 -0.52
CA ASP A 180 1.55 14.88 -1.79
C ASP A 180 3.07 14.87 -1.60
N ALA A 181 3.80 14.53 -2.67
CA ALA A 181 5.25 14.43 -2.62
C ALA A 181 5.93 15.78 -2.29
N THR A 182 5.35 16.89 -2.73
CA THR A 182 5.88 18.24 -2.48
C THR A 182 5.82 18.58 -1.00
N THR A 183 4.68 18.36 -0.37
CA THR A 183 4.46 18.58 1.06
C THR A 183 5.34 17.65 1.88
N LEU A 184 5.44 16.36 1.52
CA LEU A 184 6.30 15.42 2.22
C LEU A 184 7.77 15.85 2.16
N ARG A 185 8.28 16.26 0.99
CA ARG A 185 9.65 16.78 0.83
C ARG A 185 9.88 18.03 1.68
N PHE A 186 8.93 18.96 1.67
CA PHE A 186 8.98 20.15 2.53
C PHE A 186 9.08 19.78 4.01
N LEU A 187 8.26 18.84 4.48
CA LEU A 187 8.27 18.38 5.87
C LEU A 187 9.59 17.70 6.25
N ILE A 188 10.20 16.93 5.33
CA ILE A 188 11.53 16.36 5.53
C ILE A 188 12.57 17.48 5.67
N SER A 189 12.58 18.46 4.77
CA SER A 189 13.49 19.61 4.86
C SER A 189 13.29 20.40 6.15
N LEU A 190 12.04 20.66 6.54
CA LEU A 190 11.70 21.32 7.81
C LEU A 190 12.25 20.54 9.00
N SER A 191 12.09 19.21 9.01
CA SER A 191 12.58 18.37 10.11
C SER A 191 14.10 18.48 10.29
N ILE A 192 14.86 18.64 9.20
CA ILE A 192 16.32 18.79 9.26
C ILE A 192 16.71 20.18 9.77
N ILE A 193 16.09 21.24 9.22
CA ILE A 193 16.39 22.64 9.56
C ILE A 193 16.09 22.91 11.04
N GLU A 194 14.93 22.44 11.52
CA GLU A 194 14.46 22.64 12.89
C GLU A 194 14.96 21.56 13.86
N GLN A 195 15.85 20.67 13.42
CA GLN A 195 16.42 19.56 14.21
C GLN A 195 15.36 18.66 14.87
N LEU A 196 14.21 18.49 14.20
CA LEU A 196 13.13 17.61 14.64
C LEU A 196 13.44 16.15 14.31
N LYS A 197 12.70 15.25 14.95
CA LYS A 197 12.69 13.83 14.58
C LYS A 197 11.46 13.54 13.73
N MET A 198 11.57 12.47 12.95
CA MET A 198 10.49 11.94 12.11
C MET A 198 10.36 10.45 12.39
N GLN A 199 9.15 10.00 12.66
CA GLN A 199 8.83 8.60 12.92
C GLN A 199 7.68 8.17 12.02
N LEU A 200 7.88 7.08 11.28
CA LEU A 200 6.84 6.46 10.47
C LEU A 200 6.07 5.43 11.30
N MET A 201 4.74 5.52 11.28
CA MET A 201 3.84 4.54 11.89
C MET A 201 2.87 4.00 10.82
N ASP A 202 2.89 2.68 10.62
CA ASP A 202 1.96 1.97 9.73
C ASP A 202 0.71 1.55 10.51
N VAL A 203 -0.46 1.99 10.08
CA VAL A 203 -1.73 1.58 10.68
C VAL A 203 -2.13 0.23 10.11
N VAL A 204 -1.98 -0.80 10.95
CA VAL A 204 -2.32 -2.17 10.56
C VAL A 204 -3.80 -2.24 10.18
N THR A 205 -4.05 -2.63 8.93
CA THR A 205 -5.40 -2.84 8.36
C THR A 205 -6.28 -1.58 8.35
N ALA A 206 -5.68 -0.42 8.08
CA ALA A 206 -6.36 0.88 8.14
C ALA A 206 -7.73 0.91 7.41
N TYR A 207 -7.85 0.30 6.23
CA TYR A 207 -9.11 0.21 5.49
C TYR A 207 -10.30 -0.40 6.26
N LEU A 208 -10.06 -1.22 7.28
CA LEU A 208 -11.10 -1.86 8.09
C LEU A 208 -11.70 -0.92 9.15
N TYR A 209 -11.10 0.26 9.35
CA TYR A 209 -11.61 1.30 10.25
C TYR A 209 -12.62 2.24 9.57
N GLY A 210 -12.74 2.18 8.24
CA GLY A 210 -13.71 2.98 7.49
C GLY A 210 -15.15 2.59 7.80
N SER A 211 -15.99 3.59 8.06
CA SER A 211 -17.44 3.41 8.21
C SER A 211 -18.13 3.21 6.86
N LEU A 212 -19.27 2.54 6.88
CA LEU A 212 -20.16 2.39 5.73
C LEU A 212 -21.30 3.40 5.83
N ASP A 213 -21.58 4.12 4.73
CA ASP A 213 -22.71 5.05 4.60
C ASP A 213 -24.01 4.36 4.18
N THR A 214 -23.91 3.15 3.64
CA THR A 214 -25.03 2.38 3.11
C THR A 214 -24.90 0.91 3.50
N ASP A 215 -26.00 0.19 3.42
CA ASP A 215 -26.03 -1.26 3.63
C ASP A 215 -25.37 -1.99 2.45
N ILE A 216 -24.13 -2.43 2.65
CA ILE A 216 -23.40 -3.22 1.65
C ILE A 216 -23.48 -4.70 1.98
N TYR A 217 -23.91 -5.49 0.99
CA TYR A 217 -23.95 -6.93 1.06
C TYR A 217 -22.87 -7.51 0.17
N MET A 218 -22.13 -8.49 0.66
CA MET A 218 -21.08 -9.19 -0.09
C MET A 218 -21.45 -10.66 -0.29
N ARG A 219 -21.03 -11.25 -1.41
CA ARG A 219 -21.07 -12.71 -1.59
C ARG A 219 -20.23 -13.39 -0.51
N ILE A 220 -20.69 -14.53 -0.02
CA ILE A 220 -20.06 -15.17 1.13
C ILE A 220 -18.76 -15.85 0.68
N PRO A 221 -17.59 -15.41 1.17
CA PRO A 221 -16.30 -15.82 0.66
C PRO A 221 -15.99 -17.29 0.92
N GLU A 222 -15.29 -17.95 0.01
CA GLU A 222 -14.71 -19.28 0.26
C GLU A 222 -13.85 -19.27 1.53
N GLY A 223 -13.89 -20.36 2.27
CA GLY A 223 -13.26 -20.47 3.60
C GLY A 223 -14.15 -20.01 4.76
N LEU A 224 -15.13 -19.12 4.54
CA LEU A 224 -16.06 -18.72 5.60
C LEU A 224 -17.15 -19.79 5.80
N LYS A 225 -17.27 -20.28 7.04
CA LYS A 225 -18.25 -21.32 7.40
C LYS A 225 -19.67 -20.74 7.43
N MET A 226 -20.61 -21.47 6.82
CA MET A 226 -22.03 -21.17 6.92
C MET A 226 -22.60 -21.73 8.22
N PRO A 227 -23.51 -21.01 8.90
CA PRO A 227 -24.28 -21.56 10.00
C PRO A 227 -25.02 -22.83 9.56
N GLU A 228 -25.04 -23.86 10.41
CA GLU A 228 -25.62 -25.17 10.09
C GLU A 228 -27.08 -25.05 9.62
N ALA A 229 -27.85 -24.17 10.28
CA ALA A 229 -29.25 -23.88 9.96
C ALA A 229 -29.47 -23.37 8.53
N LEU A 230 -28.44 -22.80 7.89
CA LEU A 230 -28.54 -22.21 6.55
C LEU A 230 -27.98 -23.12 5.44
N LYS A 231 -27.36 -24.25 5.78
CA LYS A 231 -26.76 -25.18 4.80
C LYS A 231 -27.78 -25.92 3.93
N SER A 232 -29.06 -25.92 4.32
CA SER A 232 -30.14 -26.58 3.57
C SER A 232 -30.45 -25.92 2.23
N LYS A 233 -30.02 -24.68 2.00
CA LYS A 233 -30.23 -23.93 0.75
C LYS A 233 -28.90 -23.57 0.08
N PRO A 234 -28.90 -23.32 -1.25
CA PRO A 234 -27.71 -22.93 -1.98
C PRO A 234 -27.04 -21.68 -1.40
N ARG A 235 -25.70 -21.69 -1.28
CA ARG A 235 -24.90 -20.58 -0.73
C ARG A 235 -25.17 -19.24 -1.41
N HIS A 236 -25.43 -19.26 -2.72
CA HIS A 236 -25.70 -18.05 -3.52
C HIS A 236 -27.02 -17.33 -3.16
N MET A 237 -27.94 -18.00 -2.44
CA MET A 237 -29.17 -17.37 -1.92
C MET A 237 -28.92 -16.49 -0.69
N TYR A 238 -27.72 -16.56 -0.13
CA TYR A 238 -27.33 -15.81 1.06
C TYR A 238 -26.22 -14.82 0.73
N SER A 239 -26.15 -13.77 1.54
CA SER A 239 -25.09 -12.77 1.50
C SER A 239 -24.69 -12.41 2.92
N ILE A 240 -23.50 -11.83 3.05
CA ILE A 240 -23.01 -11.30 4.31
C ILE A 240 -23.17 -9.79 4.30
N LYS A 241 -23.86 -9.23 5.30
CA LYS A 241 -23.93 -7.78 5.47
C LYS A 241 -22.61 -7.29 6.05
N LEU A 242 -21.94 -6.35 5.40
CA LEU A 242 -20.73 -5.74 5.93
C LEU A 242 -21.11 -4.71 7.01
N LYS A 243 -20.38 -4.70 8.12
CA LYS A 243 -20.51 -3.73 9.22
C LYS A 243 -19.45 -2.63 9.17
N ARG A 244 -18.30 -2.95 8.58
CA ARG A 244 -17.18 -2.02 8.35
C ARG A 244 -16.68 -2.15 6.93
N SER A 245 -15.92 -1.15 6.48
CA SER A 245 -15.29 -1.21 5.17
C SER A 245 -14.31 -2.39 5.06
N LEU A 246 -14.16 -2.91 3.85
CA LEU A 246 -13.23 -3.96 3.46
C LEU A 246 -12.39 -3.45 2.30
N TYR A 247 -11.18 -3.97 2.13
CA TYR A 247 -10.32 -3.68 0.99
C TYR A 247 -11.09 -3.73 -0.33
N GLY A 248 -10.85 -2.78 -1.22
CA GLY A 248 -11.45 -2.75 -2.56
C GLY A 248 -12.86 -2.15 -2.63
N LEU A 249 -13.52 -1.87 -1.48
CA LEU A 249 -14.72 -1.04 -1.46
C LEU A 249 -14.40 0.41 -1.78
N LYS A 250 -15.37 1.14 -2.32
CA LYS A 250 -15.29 2.59 -2.55
C LYS A 250 -15.14 3.38 -1.24
N GLN A 251 -15.60 2.83 -0.13
CA GLN A 251 -15.46 3.37 1.23
C GLN A 251 -14.12 3.11 1.90
N SER A 252 -13.22 2.32 1.30
CA SER A 252 -11.98 1.89 1.98
C SER A 252 -11.12 3.06 2.45
N GLY A 253 -11.11 4.17 1.71
CA GLY A 253 -10.37 5.38 2.07
C GLY A 253 -10.94 6.18 3.25
N ARG A 254 -12.13 5.83 3.77
CA ARG A 254 -12.80 6.57 4.86
C ARG A 254 -12.19 6.34 6.24
N MET A 255 -11.16 5.52 6.35
CA MET A 255 -10.30 5.47 7.54
C MET A 255 -9.87 6.88 7.97
N TYR A 256 -9.55 7.74 6.99
CA TYR A 256 -9.17 9.13 7.22
C TYR A 256 -10.20 9.89 8.07
N ASN A 257 -11.50 9.70 7.85
CA ASN A 257 -12.54 10.42 8.61
C ASN A 257 -12.48 10.05 10.10
N ARG A 258 -12.34 8.75 10.41
CA ARG A 258 -12.20 8.27 11.79
C ARG A 258 -10.91 8.77 12.44
N LEU A 259 -9.79 8.71 11.70
CA LEU A 259 -8.51 9.24 12.15
C LEU A 259 -8.59 10.74 12.44
N SER A 260 -9.20 11.51 11.54
CA SER A 260 -9.42 12.95 11.67
C SER A 260 -10.23 13.27 12.92
N GLU A 261 -11.39 12.65 13.10
CA GLU A 261 -12.23 12.85 14.29
C GLU A 261 -11.46 12.54 15.59
N TYR A 262 -10.67 11.46 15.58
CA TYR A 262 -9.88 11.06 16.74
C TYR A 262 -8.76 12.06 17.05
N LEU A 263 -7.99 12.47 16.05
CA LEU A 263 -6.90 13.43 16.22
C LEU A 263 -7.43 14.81 16.66
N ILE A 264 -8.55 15.27 16.10
CA ILE A 264 -9.21 16.52 16.53
C ILE A 264 -9.60 16.43 18.02
N LYS A 265 -10.18 15.30 18.46
CA LYS A 265 -10.51 15.07 19.88
C LYS A 265 -9.28 15.09 20.78
N LYS A 266 -8.10 14.74 20.26
CA LYS A 266 -6.80 14.82 20.97
C LYS A 266 -6.14 16.20 20.89
N GLY A 267 -6.81 17.20 20.30
CA GLY A 267 -6.36 18.58 20.23
C GLY A 267 -5.49 18.91 19.02
N PHE A 268 -5.46 18.05 18.00
CA PHE A 268 -4.88 18.40 16.71
C PHE A 268 -5.85 19.26 15.90
N CYS A 269 -5.32 20.09 15.01
CA CYS A 269 -6.08 20.83 14.03
C CYS A 269 -5.59 20.51 12.61
N HIS A 270 -6.53 20.52 11.66
CA HIS A 270 -6.19 20.38 10.25
C HIS A 270 -5.43 21.60 9.74
N ASN A 271 -4.49 21.37 8.84
CA ASN A 271 -4.02 22.43 7.95
C ASN A 271 -5.12 22.78 6.93
N GLN A 272 -5.35 24.08 6.72
CA GLN A 272 -6.42 24.58 5.83
C GLN A 272 -6.18 24.28 4.34
N ILE A 273 -4.91 24.16 3.93
CA ILE A 273 -4.50 23.93 2.55
C ILE A 273 -4.37 22.42 2.29
N SER A 274 -3.81 21.69 3.27
CA SER A 274 -3.52 20.26 3.17
C SER A 274 -4.21 19.49 4.30
N PRO A 275 -5.47 19.04 4.12
CA PRO A 275 -6.24 18.36 5.18
C PRO A 275 -5.56 17.10 5.75
N CYS A 276 -4.72 16.43 4.95
CA CYS A 276 -3.88 15.29 5.33
C CYS A 276 -2.77 15.62 6.35
N LEU A 277 -2.59 16.90 6.70
CA LEU A 277 -1.69 17.34 7.77
C LEU A 277 -2.48 17.73 9.01
N PHE A 278 -2.09 17.14 10.13
CA PHE A 278 -2.57 17.49 11.46
C PHE A 278 -1.46 18.13 12.25
N ILE A 279 -1.72 19.27 12.87
CA ILE A 279 -0.75 19.99 13.68
C ILE A 279 -1.32 20.16 15.08
N LYS A 280 -0.52 19.89 16.10
CA LYS A 280 -0.85 20.20 17.49
C LYS A 280 0.30 20.99 18.09
N ARG A 281 -0.03 22.18 18.60
CA ARG A 281 0.92 22.97 19.40
C ARG A 281 0.89 22.46 20.84
N THR A 282 2.06 22.35 21.44
CA THR A 282 2.24 22.01 22.85
C THR A 282 2.89 23.19 23.56
N GLU A 283 3.04 23.11 24.88
CA GLU A 283 3.80 24.12 25.63
C GLU A 283 5.29 24.13 25.24
N SER A 284 5.81 22.98 24.80
CA SER A 284 7.22 22.77 24.46
C SER A 284 7.55 22.89 22.97
N GLY A 285 6.55 23.03 22.10
CA GLY A 285 6.76 23.04 20.65
C GLY A 285 5.52 22.67 19.85
N PHE A 286 5.68 21.73 18.91
CA PHE A 286 4.60 21.23 18.09
C PHE A 286 4.87 19.82 17.56
N VAL A 287 3.79 19.11 17.24
CA VAL A 287 3.83 17.85 16.50
C VAL A 287 2.98 17.95 15.24
N ILE A 288 3.52 17.41 14.15
CA ILE A 288 2.86 17.29 12.86
C ILE A 288 2.65 15.81 12.58
N ILE A 289 1.45 15.44 12.13
CA ILE A 289 1.16 14.11 11.59
C ILE A 289 0.75 14.30 10.13
N ALA A 290 1.55 13.77 9.21
CA ALA A 290 1.25 13.74 7.78
C ALA A 290 0.74 12.35 7.38
N VAL A 291 -0.48 12.30 6.84
CA VAL A 291 -1.19 11.07 6.52
C VAL A 291 -1.00 10.71 5.05
N TYR A 292 -0.46 9.52 4.79
CA TYR A 292 -0.42 8.89 3.48
C TYR A 292 -1.14 7.54 3.52
N VAL A 293 -2.46 7.53 3.31
CA VAL A 293 -3.27 6.30 3.34
C VAL A 293 -3.11 5.56 4.68
N ASP A 294 -2.31 4.49 4.73
CA ASP A 294 -2.08 3.67 5.94
C ASP A 294 -0.85 4.17 6.75
N ASP A 295 0.01 4.99 6.13
CA ASP A 295 1.27 5.49 6.70
C ASP A 295 1.09 6.86 7.38
N LEU A 296 1.52 6.96 8.63
CA LEU A 296 1.49 8.18 9.43
C LEU A 296 2.92 8.64 9.72
N ASN A 297 3.29 9.77 9.14
CA ASN A 297 4.59 10.40 9.40
C ASN A 297 4.44 11.41 10.54
N ILE A 298 4.99 11.09 11.71
CA ILE A 298 4.92 11.91 12.91
C ILE A 298 6.23 12.69 13.05
N ILE A 299 6.15 14.01 13.10
CA ILE A 299 7.30 14.92 13.11
C ILE A 299 7.18 15.85 14.31
N GLY A 300 8.25 15.99 15.09
CA GLY A 300 8.29 16.83 16.28
C GLY A 300 9.50 16.54 17.15
N SER A 301 9.48 16.99 18.40
CA SER A 301 10.46 16.55 19.39
C SER A 301 10.24 15.08 19.78
N PRO A 302 11.26 14.37 20.31
CA PRO A 302 11.12 12.96 20.71
C PRO A 302 9.98 12.70 21.70
N GLU A 303 9.72 13.65 22.60
CA GLU A 303 8.64 13.54 23.59
C GLU A 303 7.27 13.66 22.93
N GLU A 304 7.08 14.65 22.05
CA GLU A 304 5.81 14.88 21.38
C GLU A 304 5.46 13.76 20.40
N ILE A 305 6.47 13.21 19.70
CA ILE A 305 6.30 12.04 18.84
C ILE A 305 5.81 10.84 19.66
N ARG A 306 6.42 10.60 20.83
CA ARG A 306 6.05 9.47 21.69
C ARG A 306 4.59 9.60 22.14
N GLN A 307 4.19 10.78 22.63
CA GLN A 307 2.81 11.03 23.06
C GLN A 307 1.80 10.88 21.91
N ALA A 308 2.13 11.41 20.71
CA ALA A 308 1.28 11.25 19.53
C ALA A 308 1.15 9.77 19.11
N ALA A 309 2.25 9.02 19.13
CA ALA A 309 2.26 7.60 18.83
C ALA A 309 1.44 6.81 19.85
N ASP A 310 1.49 7.16 21.13
CA ASP A 310 0.70 6.50 22.17
C ASP A 310 -0.80 6.75 22.00
N TYR A 311 -1.21 7.96 21.62
CA TYR A 311 -2.59 8.23 21.24
C TYR A 311 -3.05 7.35 20.08
N LEU A 312 -2.23 7.24 19.03
CA LEU A 312 -2.57 6.44 17.85
C LEU A 312 -2.66 4.95 18.19
N LYS A 313 -1.69 4.41 18.94
CA LYS A 313 -1.67 2.99 19.38
C LYS A 313 -2.85 2.62 20.27
N SER A 314 -3.40 3.57 21.02
CA SER A 314 -4.57 3.31 21.87
C SER A 314 -5.88 3.14 21.09
N GLU A 315 -5.94 3.64 19.85
CA GLU A 315 -7.15 3.59 19.00
C GLU A 315 -7.01 2.66 17.79
N PHE A 316 -5.82 2.58 17.18
CA PHE A 316 -5.56 1.91 15.91
C PHE A 316 -4.56 0.76 16.02
#